data_AF-A0A7V2Y855-F1
#
_entry.id   AF-A0A7V2Y855-F1
#
_cell.length_a   1.000
_cell.length_b   1.000
_cell.length_c   1.000
_cell.angle_alpha   90.00
_cell.angle_beta   90.00
_cell.angle_gamma   90.00
#
_symmetry.space_group_name_H-M   'P 1'
#
loop_
_entity.id
_entity.type
_entity.pdbx_description
1 polymer ?
#
loop_
_entity_poly.entity_id
_entity_poly.type
_entity_poly.pdbx_seq_one_letter_code
_entity_poly.pdbx_strand_id
1 'polypeptide(L)'
;MKKRIPRIRVRFQEKVYTSRAGLKLLTRFAKWFGMRKLVEAHLVLPKRQRKFTAADLVCSHLAMRCAGVRRISHCGEIGGDALVLELAGVEQFPSSDSLHDLLHLFA
;
A
#
# COMPACT_ATOMS: atom_id res chain seq x y z
N MET A 1 25.99 23.48 -21.45
CA MET A 1 24.57 23.43 -21.87
C MET A 1 23.69 23.12 -20.66
N LYS A 2 22.86 24.07 -20.20
CA LYS A 2 21.94 23.84 -19.06
C LYS A 2 20.69 23.07 -19.56
N LYS A 3 20.50 21.83 -19.11
CA LYS A 3 19.28 21.04 -19.38
C LYS A 3 18.08 21.77 -18.76
N ARG A 4 17.15 22.23 -19.60
CA ARG A 4 15.87 22.82 -19.15
C ARG A 4 14.96 21.69 -18.68
N ILE A 5 14.56 21.73 -17.41
CA ILE A 5 13.53 20.85 -16.85
C ILE A 5 12.18 21.30 -17.45
N PRO A 6 11.44 20.45 -18.16
CA PRO A 6 10.15 20.83 -18.72
C PRO A 6 9.16 21.16 -17.60
N ARG A 7 8.49 22.32 -17.70
CA ARG A 7 7.44 22.72 -16.76
C ARG A 7 6.19 21.89 -17.04
N ILE A 8 5.98 20.84 -16.25
CA ILE A 8 4.73 20.09 -16.25
C ILE A 8 3.65 20.95 -15.59
N ARG A 9 2.65 21.37 -16.38
CA ARG A 9 1.54 22.19 -15.89
C ARG A 9 0.40 21.26 -15.49
N VAL A 10 0.26 20.99 -14.19
CA VAL A 10 -0.85 20.20 -13.64
C VAL A 10 -2.06 21.12 -13.46
N ARG A 11 -3.19 20.77 -14.07
CA ARG A 11 -4.48 21.42 -13.84
C ARG A 11 -5.47 20.39 -13.34
N PHE A 12 -6.10 20.71 -12.22
CA PHE A 12 -7.17 19.92 -11.62
C PHE A 12 -8.49 20.36 -12.25
N GLN A 13 -9.00 19.58 -13.21
CA GLN A 13 -10.33 19.78 -13.77
C GLN A 13 -11.33 19.08 -12.84
N GLU A 14 -12.21 19.90 -12.25
CA GLU A 14 -13.24 19.56 -11.26
C GLU A 14 -12.74 19.22 -9.83
N LYS A 15 -13.45 19.76 -8.82
CA LYS A 15 -13.31 19.41 -7.39
C LYS A 15 -13.88 18.00 -7.12
N VAL A 16 -13.48 17.00 -7.91
CA VAL A 16 -13.85 15.58 -7.70
C VAL A 16 -12.58 14.77 -7.42
N TYR A 17 -11.59 15.40 -6.77
CA TYR A 17 -10.64 14.64 -5.98
C TYR A 17 -11.43 14.05 -4.82
N THR A 18 -12.03 12.88 -5.04
CA THR A 18 -12.46 12.02 -3.95
C THR A 18 -11.25 11.89 -3.01
N SER A 19 -11.48 11.86 -1.69
CA SER A 19 -10.42 11.79 -0.67
C SER A 19 -9.36 10.69 -0.94
N ARG A 20 -9.65 9.75 -1.85
CA ARG A 20 -8.84 8.59 -2.24
C ARG A 20 -8.27 8.65 -3.67
N ALA A 21 -8.48 9.72 -4.44
CA ALA A 21 -7.95 9.84 -5.81
C ALA A 21 -6.41 9.70 -5.88
N GLY A 22 -5.71 10.12 -4.81
CA GLY A 22 -4.26 9.92 -4.67
C GLY A 22 -3.84 8.45 -4.61
N LEU A 23 -4.69 7.55 -4.11
CA LEU A 23 -4.39 6.12 -4.03
C LEU A 23 -4.14 5.53 -5.42
N LYS A 24 -4.90 5.94 -6.43
CA LYS A 24 -4.73 5.43 -7.81
C LYS A 24 -3.35 5.79 -8.39
N LEU A 25 -2.82 6.98 -8.07
CA LEU A 25 -1.47 7.38 -8.46
C LEU A 25 -0.42 6.56 -7.72
N LEU A 26 -0.61 6.36 -6.41
CA LEU A 26 0.27 5.53 -5.58
C LEU A 26 0.28 4.08 -6.05
N THR A 27 -0.86 3.52 -6.45
CA THR A 27 -0.94 2.16 -7.00
C THR A 27 -0.13 2.02 -8.28
N ARG A 28 -0.26 2.98 -9.21
CA ARG A 28 0.54 3.00 -10.44
C ARG A 28 2.03 3.09 -10.15
N PHE A 29 2.41 3.95 -9.21
CA PHE A 29 3.80 4.09 -8.79
C PHE A 29 4.33 2.80 -8.16
N ALA A 30 3.60 2.20 -7.21
CA ALA A 30 4.00 0.96 -6.54
C ALA A 30 4.16 -0.21 -7.51
N LYS A 31 3.26 -0.33 -8.50
CA LYS A 31 3.35 -1.31 -9.58
C LYS A 31 4.57 -1.06 -10.48
N TRP A 32 4.78 0.17 -10.93
CA TRP A 32 5.92 0.54 -11.78
C TRP A 32 7.27 0.32 -11.08
N PHE A 33 7.36 0.70 -9.80
CA PHE A 33 8.56 0.51 -8.98
C PHE A 33 8.82 -0.97 -8.66
N GLY A 34 7.81 -1.84 -8.79
CA GLY A 34 7.93 -3.25 -8.44
C GLY A 34 7.98 -3.48 -6.93
N MET A 35 7.28 -2.66 -6.14
CA MET A 35 7.31 -2.67 -4.66
C MET A 35 7.15 -4.08 -4.08
N ARG A 36 6.18 -4.83 -4.59
CA ARG A 36 5.90 -6.20 -4.11
C ARG A 36 7.10 -7.13 -4.31
N LYS A 37 7.70 -7.11 -5.51
CA LYS A 37 8.89 -7.91 -5.83
C LYS A 37 10.07 -7.55 -4.94
N LEU A 38 10.22 -6.27 -4.63
CA LEU A 38 11.27 -5.79 -3.72
C LEU A 38 11.07 -6.33 -2.30
N VAL A 39 9.85 -6.32 -1.77
CA VAL A 39 9.56 -6.91 -0.46
C VAL A 39 9.83 -8.42 -0.47
N GLU A 40 9.36 -9.14 -1.49
CA GLU A 40 9.59 -10.59 -1.61
C GLU A 40 11.08 -10.95 -1.71
N ALA A 41 11.88 -10.11 -2.37
CA ALA A 41 13.31 -10.34 -2.54
C ALA A 41 14.13 -10.09 -1.25
N HIS A 42 13.68 -9.16 -0.39
CA HIS A 42 14.46 -8.72 0.77
C HIS A 42 13.88 -9.12 2.13
N LEU A 43 12.61 -9.52 2.18
CA LEU A 43 11.91 -9.86 3.41
C LEU A 43 11.51 -11.33 3.43
N VAL A 44 12.37 -12.16 4.02
CA VAL A 44 12.07 -13.57 4.27
C VAL A 44 11.48 -13.70 5.67
N LEU A 45 10.18 -13.97 5.75
CA LEU A 45 9.54 -14.27 7.04
C LEU A 45 9.69 -15.76 7.39
N PRO A 46 9.81 -16.12 8.68
CA PRO A 46 9.81 -17.51 9.11
C PRO A 46 8.59 -18.25 8.57
N LYS A 47 8.79 -19.47 8.04
CA LYS A 47 7.71 -20.33 7.57
C LYS A 47 6.79 -20.71 8.73
N ARG A 48 5.70 -19.96 8.89
CA ARG A 48 4.49 -20.36 9.63
C ARG A 48 3.38 -20.61 8.61
N GLN A 49 2.43 -21.48 8.92
CA GLN A 49 1.20 -21.55 8.12
C GLN A 49 0.50 -20.19 8.22
N ARG A 50 0.67 -19.37 7.18
CA ARG A 50 0.12 -18.02 7.11
C ARG A 50 -0.68 -17.91 5.83
N LYS A 51 -1.86 -17.30 5.93
CA LYS A 51 -2.71 -16.99 4.78
C LYS A 51 -2.08 -15.92 3.88
N PHE A 52 -1.26 -15.05 4.44
CA PHE A 52 -0.66 -13.90 3.76
C PHE A 52 0.86 -14.03 3.68
N THR A 53 1.42 -13.63 2.54
CA THR A 53 2.86 -13.52 2.32
C THR A 53 3.44 -12.27 3.00
N ALA A 54 4.77 -12.17 3.06
CA ALA A 54 5.45 -10.98 3.56
C ALA A 54 5.08 -9.72 2.75
N ALA A 55 5.03 -9.88 1.42
CA ALA A 55 4.61 -8.83 0.50
C ALA A 55 3.17 -8.36 0.78
N ASP A 56 2.24 -9.30 0.96
CA ASP A 56 0.85 -8.97 1.29
C ASP A 56 0.77 -8.10 2.55
N LEU A 57 1.42 -8.53 3.63
CA LEU A 57 1.34 -7.83 4.92
C LEU A 57 2.00 -6.45 4.88
N VAL A 58 3.17 -6.31 4.25
CA VAL A 58 3.89 -5.03 4.13
C VAL A 58 3.13 -4.08 3.20
N CYS A 59 2.70 -4.54 2.02
CA CYS A 59 1.96 -3.71 1.08
C CYS A 59 0.59 -3.31 1.63
N SER A 60 -0.11 -4.20 2.37
CA SER A 60 -1.33 -3.84 3.09
C SER A 60 -1.08 -2.80 4.18
N HIS A 61 -0.01 -2.93 4.96
CA HIS A 61 0.34 -1.91 5.95
C HIS A 61 0.60 -0.55 5.28
N LEU A 62 1.37 -0.52 4.18
CA LEU A 62 1.61 0.70 3.41
C LEU A 62 0.29 1.30 2.88
N ALA A 63 -0.57 0.48 2.27
CA ALA A 63 -1.85 0.91 1.72
C ALA A 63 -2.75 1.52 2.80
N MET A 64 -2.78 0.93 4.00
CA MET A 64 -3.46 1.47 5.17
C MET A 64 -2.97 2.88 5.52
N ARG A 65 -1.64 3.09 5.55
CA ARG A 65 -1.05 4.42 5.84
C ARG A 65 -1.38 5.43 4.75
N CYS A 66 -1.32 5.02 3.48
CA CYS A 66 -1.70 5.86 2.34
C CYS A 66 -3.18 6.24 2.36
N ALA A 67 -4.04 5.37 2.87
CA ALA A 67 -5.48 5.62 3.05
C ALA A 67 -5.78 6.52 4.26
N GLY A 68 -4.77 6.94 5.03
CA GLY A 68 -4.91 7.83 6.18
C GLY A 68 -5.21 7.10 7.51
N VAL A 69 -5.20 5.77 7.52
CA VAL A 69 -5.47 4.99 8.73
C VAL A 69 -4.23 4.98 9.65
N ARG A 70 -4.44 5.40 10.90
CA ARG A 70 -3.35 5.64 11.85
C ARG A 70 -2.99 4.43 12.70
N ARG A 71 -3.92 3.51 12.94
CA ARG A 71 -3.76 2.36 13.85
C ARG A 71 -4.14 1.08 13.13
N ILE A 72 -3.38 0.01 13.37
CA ILE A 72 -3.68 -1.32 12.81
C ILE A 72 -5.05 -1.82 13.26
N SER A 73 -5.46 -1.53 14.49
CA SER A 73 -6.79 -1.86 15.01
C SER A 73 -7.95 -1.28 14.18
N HIS A 74 -7.70 -0.27 13.34
CA HIS A 74 -8.71 0.36 12.49
C HIS A 74 -8.66 -0.15 11.04
N CYS A 75 -7.89 -1.20 10.74
CA CYS A 75 -7.78 -1.71 9.37
C CYS A 75 -9.10 -2.27 8.82
N GLY A 76 -10.03 -2.68 9.71
CA GLY A 76 -11.38 -3.11 9.32
C GLY A 76 -12.18 -2.03 8.59
N GLU A 77 -11.92 -0.74 8.87
CA GLU A 77 -12.62 0.40 8.24
C GLU A 77 -12.31 0.55 6.75
N ILE A 78 -11.19 0.00 6.28
CA ILE A 78 -10.71 0.10 4.89
C ILE A 78 -10.66 -1.25 4.18
N GLY A 79 -10.99 -2.35 4.86
CA GLY A 79 -10.79 -3.71 4.34
C GLY A 79 -11.61 -4.03 3.09
N GLY A 80 -12.70 -3.31 2.85
CA GLY A 80 -13.55 -3.43 1.65
C GLY A 80 -13.33 -2.35 0.59
N ASP A 81 -12.40 -1.41 0.79
CA ASP A 81 -12.15 -0.37 -0.21
C ASP A 81 -11.33 -0.92 -1.39
N ALA A 82 -11.90 -0.84 -2.59
CA ALA A 82 -11.29 -1.39 -3.80
C ALA A 82 -9.92 -0.76 -4.16
N LEU A 83 -9.72 0.54 -3.92
CA LEU A 83 -8.44 1.20 -4.20
C LEU A 83 -7.37 0.79 -3.19
N VAL A 84 -7.76 0.57 -1.94
CA VAL A 84 -6.86 0.08 -0.90
C VAL A 84 -6.45 -1.36 -1.17
N LEU A 85 -7.40 -2.23 -1.54
CA LEU A 85 -7.11 -3.61 -1.96
C LEU A 85 -6.19 -3.64 -3.18
N GLU A 86 -6.46 -2.79 -4.19
CA GLU A 86 -5.63 -2.70 -5.39
C GLU A 86 -4.21 -2.20 -5.07
N LEU A 87 -4.06 -1.21 -4.19
CA LEU A 87 -2.76 -0.69 -3.76
C LEU A 87 -1.98 -1.73 -2.96
N ALA A 88 -2.66 -2.45 -2.06
CA ALA A 88 -2.06 -3.54 -1.30
C ALA A 88 -1.70 -4.75 -2.17
N GLY A 89 -2.38 -4.92 -3.31
CA GLY A 89 -2.21 -6.06 -4.20
C GLY A 89 -2.76 -7.36 -3.62
N VAL A 90 -3.87 -7.29 -2.87
CA VAL A 90 -4.52 -8.42 -2.22
C VAL A 90 -6.02 -8.46 -2.54
N GLU A 91 -6.60 -9.66 -2.60
CA GLU A 91 -8.05 -9.83 -2.78
C GLU A 91 -8.83 -9.59 -1.49
N GLN A 92 -8.24 -9.95 -0.36
CA GLN A 92 -8.79 -9.74 0.98
C GLN A 92 -7.77 -9.02 1.85
N PHE A 93 -8.20 -7.95 2.52
CA PHE A 93 -7.33 -7.20 3.41
C PHE A 93 -6.98 -8.05 4.65
N PRO A 94 -5.70 -8.07 5.10
CA PRO A 94 -5.29 -8.78 6.30
C PRO A 94 -6.01 -8.27 7.56
N SER A 95 -6.22 -9.17 8.53
CA SER A 95 -6.74 -8.78 9.84
C SER A 95 -5.74 -7.93 10.62
N SER A 96 -6.23 -7.22 11.64
CA SER A 96 -5.37 -6.50 12.59
C SER A 96 -4.32 -7.41 13.19
N ASP A 97 -4.70 -8.63 13.54
CA ASP A 97 -3.81 -9.62 14.16
C ASP A 97 -2.71 -10.04 13.21
N SER A 98 -3.04 -10.27 11.93
CA SER A 98 -2.06 -10.61 10.90
C SER A 98 -1.01 -9.51 10.72
N LEU A 99 -1.43 -8.24 10.80
CA LEU A 99 -0.54 -7.07 10.70
C LEU A 99 0.27 -6.86 11.98
N HIS A 100 -0.32 -7.11 13.15
CA HIS A 100 0.40 -7.06 14.43
C HIS A 100 1.48 -8.12 14.51
N ASP A 101 1.14 -9.36 14.14
CA ASP A 101 2.08 -10.48 14.09
C ASP A 101 3.28 -10.19 13.21
N LEU A 102 3.09 -9.45 12.10
CA LEU A 102 4.21 -9.01 11.26
C LEU A 102 5.15 -8.08 12.05
N LEU A 103 4.62 -7.04 12.69
CA LEU A 103 5.45 -6.03 13.36
C LEU A 103 6.20 -6.59 14.56
N HIS A 104 5.58 -7.52 15.30
CA HIS A 104 6.21 -8.20 16.42
C HIS A 104 7.37 -9.12 16.04
N LEU A 105 7.60 -9.39 14.74
CA LEU A 105 8.81 -10.10 14.30
C LEU A 105 10.06 -9.21 14.29
N PHE A 106 9.90 -7.88 14.38
CA PHE A 106 10.98 -6.90 14.27
C PHE A 106 11.16 -6.04 15.52
N ALA A 107 10.36 -6.27 16.57
CA ALA A 107 10.45 -5.62 17.87
C ALA A 107 11.12 -6.55 18.87
#